data_AF-A0A356ZBL3-F1
#
_entry.id   AF-A0A356ZBL3-F1
#
_cell.length_a   1.000
_cell.length_b   1.000
_cell.length_c   1.000
_cell.angle_alpha   90.00
_cell.angle_beta   90.00
_cell.angle_gamma   90.00
#
_symmetry.space_group_name_H-M   'P 1'
#
loop_
_entity.id
_entity.type
_entity.pdbx_description
1 polymer ?
#
loop_
_entity_poly.entity_id
_entity_poly.type
_entity_poly.pdbx_seq_one_letter_code
_entity_poly.pdbx_strand_id
1 'polypeptide(L)' 'MAANFEFLKDTPSYRLFATACLEAEKVLSASPAMSAVGSRRAFELAVKWVYSADNTMKLPYR' A
#
# COMPACT_ATOMS: atom_id res chain seq x y z
N MET A 1 -11.14 -16.02 6.96
CA MET A 1 -11.44 -14.62 7.35
C MET A 1 -10.95 -13.75 6.21
N ALA A 2 -11.81 -12.96 5.58
CA ALA A 2 -11.37 -12.00 4.56
C ALA A 2 -10.52 -10.91 5.23
N ALA A 3 -9.41 -10.54 4.61
CA ALA A 3 -8.58 -9.44 5.12
C ALA A 3 -9.25 -8.10 4.80
N ASN A 4 -9.14 -7.11 5.70
CA ASN A 4 -9.75 -5.79 5.53
C ASN A 4 -9.30 -5.12 4.22
N PHE A 5 -8.09 -5.41 3.74
CA PHE A 5 -7.55 -4.86 2.49
C PHE A 5 -7.69 -5.78 1.27
N GLU A 6 -8.46 -6.86 1.36
CA GLU A 6 -8.57 -7.83 0.26
C GLU A 6 -9.22 -7.24 -1.00
N PHE A 7 -10.15 -6.30 -0.82
CA PHE A 7 -10.79 -5.54 -1.92
C PHE A 7 -9.79 -4.76 -2.79
N LEU A 8 -8.60 -4.42 -2.27
CA LEU A 8 -7.59 -3.70 -3.05
C LEU A 8 -7.05 -4.54 -4.22
N LYS A 9 -7.16 -5.88 -4.15
CA LYS A 9 -6.76 -6.77 -5.23
C LYS A 9 -7.72 -6.73 -6.42
N ASP A 10 -8.98 -6.40 -6.16
CA ASP A 10 -10.03 -6.40 -7.19
C ASP A 10 -9.94 -5.17 -8.10
N THR A 11 -9.25 -4.12 -7.66
CA THR A 11 -9.00 -2.91 -8.45
C THR A 11 -7.63 -3.00 -9.14
N PRO A 12 -7.57 -3.12 -10.49
CA PRO A 12 -6.31 -3.29 -11.21
C PRO A 12 -5.30 -2.16 -10.94
N SER A 13 -5.79 -0.93 -10.78
CA SER A 13 -4.97 0.24 -10.50
C SER A 13 -4.20 0.13 -9.18
N TYR A 14 -4.72 -0.58 -8.18
CA TYR A 14 -4.11 -0.64 -6.84
C TYR A 14 -3.12 -1.80 -6.67
N ARG A 15 -2.93 -2.61 -7.71
CA ARG A 15 -2.05 -3.79 -7.67
C ARG A 15 -0.63 -3.48 -7.17
N LEU A 16 -0.15 -2.26 -7.41
CA LEU A 16 1.20 -1.81 -7.05
C LEU A 16 1.45 -1.80 -5.53
N PHE A 17 0.42 -1.55 -4.71
CA PHE A 17 0.53 -1.50 -3.25
C PHE A 17 -0.41 -2.48 -2.52
N ALA A 18 -1.42 -3.04 -3.19
CA ALA A 18 -2.44 -3.91 -2.58
C ALA A 18 -1.85 -5.12 -1.83
N THR A 19 -0.86 -5.80 -2.41
CA THR A 19 -0.17 -6.92 -1.75
C THR A 19 0.60 -6.48 -0.51
N ALA A 20 1.23 -5.30 -0.53
CA ALA A 20 1.94 -4.79 0.64
C ALA A 20 0.99 -4.43 1.79
N CYS A 21 -0.18 -3.86 1.50
CA CYS A 21 -1.22 -3.61 2.51
C CYS A 21 -1.71 -4.90 3.17
N LEU A 22 -1.98 -5.94 2.36
CA LEU A 22 -2.44 -7.23 2.86
C LEU A 22 -1.42 -7.93 3.75
N GLU A 23 -0.16 -7.91 3.35
CA GLU A 23 0.89 -8.54 4.17
C GLU A 23 1.14 -7.77 5.46
N ALA A 24 1.07 -6.42 5.44
CA ALA A 24 1.15 -5.62 6.65
C ALA A 24 0.01 -5.95 7.63
N GLU A 25 -1.21 -6.08 7.13
CA GLU A 25 -2.38 -6.43 7.93
C GLU A 25 -2.25 -7.83 8.55
N LYS A 26 -1.89 -8.84 7.76
CA LYS A 26 -1.73 -10.21 8.27
C LYS A 26 -0.64 -10.32 9.34
N VAL A 27 0.44 -9.56 9.20
CA VAL A 27 1.55 -9.62 10.15
C VAL A 27 1.22 -8.93 11.48
N LEU A 28 0.19 -8.08 11.53
CA LEU A 28 -0.21 -7.34 12.74
C LEU A 28 -0.47 -8.27 13.94
N SER A 29 -1.12 -9.41 13.72
CA SER A 29 -1.40 -10.38 14.78
C SER A 29 -0.15 -11.08 15.31
N ALA A 30 0.91 -11.15 14.50
CA ALA A 30 2.17 -11.80 14.87
C ALA A 30 3.19 -10.81 15.45
N SER A 31 3.31 -9.62 14.86
CA SER A 31 4.25 -8.58 15.30
C SER A 31 3.78 -7.19 14.86
N PRO A 32 3.35 -6.34 15.81
CA PRO A 32 2.99 -4.95 15.53
C PRO A 32 4.15 -4.13 14.93
N ALA A 33 5.39 -4.41 15.36
CA ALA A 33 6.57 -3.72 14.83
C ALA A 33 6.79 -4.02 13.35
N MET A 34 6.66 -5.29 12.94
CA MET A 34 6.77 -5.67 11.53
C MET A 34 5.60 -5.13 10.71
N SER A 35 4.39 -5.06 11.29
CA SER A 35 3.23 -4.44 10.64
C SER A 35 3.45 -2.96 10.36
N ALA A 36 4.06 -2.23 11.30
CA ALA A 36 4.41 -0.83 11.10
C ALA A 36 5.40 -0.64 9.94
N VAL A 37 6.42 -1.51 9.84
CA VAL A 37 7.38 -1.50 8.72
C VAL A 37 6.69 -1.83 7.39
N GLY A 38 5.83 -2.85 7.37
CA GLY A 38 5.03 -3.21 6.20
C GLY A 38 4.11 -2.07 5.76
N SER A 39 3.47 -1.40 6.70
CA SER A 39 2.57 -0.26 6.46
C SER A 39 3.32 0.93 5.86
N ARG A 40 4.54 1.22 6.35
CA ARG A 40 5.40 2.24 5.74
C ARG A 40 5.70 1.93 4.27
N ARG A 41 6.12 0.70 3.97
CA ARG A 41 6.41 0.28 2.60
C ARG A 41 5.17 0.35 1.70
N ALA A 42 4.02 -0.10 2.21
CA ALA A 42 2.76 -0.03 1.49
C ALA A 42 2.38 1.42 1.16
N PHE A 43 2.58 2.34 2.11
CA PHE A 43 2.34 3.77 1.91
C PHE A 43 3.29 4.38 0.87
N GLU A 44 4.59 4.08 0.92
CA GLU A 44 5.55 4.54 -0.08
C GLU A 44 5.17 4.10 -1.50
N LEU A 45 4.68 2.87 -1.66
CA LEU A 45 4.18 2.36 -2.95
C LEU A 45 2.87 3.03 -3.38
N ALA A 46 1.96 3.29 -2.44
CA ALA A 46 0.71 4.00 -2.72
C ALA A 46 0.99 5.43 -3.18
N VAL A 47 1.91 6.15 -2.52
CA VAL A 47 2.34 7.49 -2.95
C VAL A 47 2.95 7.44 -4.34
N LYS A 48 3.87 6.51 -4.61
CA LYS A 48 4.43 6.34 -5.97
C LYS A 48 3.35 6.07 -7.02
N TRP A 49 2.36 5.25 -6.68
CA TRP A 49 1.23 5.00 -7.57
C TRP A 49 0.43 6.28 -7.83
N VAL A 50 0.13 7.08 -6.80
CA VAL A 50 -0.60 8.36 -6.93
C VAL A 50 0.13 9.30 -7.89
N TYR A 51 1.45 9.48 -7.74
CA TYR A 51 2.26 10.28 -8.69
C TYR A 51 2.33 9.69 -10.10
N SER A 52 2.19 8.37 -10.25
CA SER A 52 2.15 7.71 -11.56
C SER A 52 0.77 7.76 -12.22
N ALA A 53 -0.30 7.84 -11.43
CA ALA A 53 -1.68 7.80 -11.92
C ALA A 53 -2.22 9.21 -12.21
N ASP A 54 -1.74 10.22 -11.49
CA ASP A 54 -2.15 11.61 -11.64
C ASP A 54 -1.05 12.46 -12.31
N ASN A 55 -1.27 12.79 -13.58
CA ASN A 55 -0.36 13.61 -14.39
C ASN A 55 -0.37 15.10 -14.00
N THR A 56 -1.31 15.54 -13.14
CA THR A 56 -1.36 16.92 -12.64
C THR A 56 -0.43 17.14 -11.45
N MET A 57 -0.02 16.05 -10.79
CA MET A 57 0.93 16.10 -9.69
C MET A 57 2.33 16.45 -10.18
N LYS A 58 2.86 17.54 -9.64
CA LYS A 58 4.25 17.94 -9.84
C LYS A 58 5.08 17.37 -8.70
N LEU A 59 6.22 16.74 -9.03
CA LEU A 59 7.19 16.32 -8.03
C LEU A 59 7.55 17.52 -7.13
N PRO A 60 7.44 17.40 -5.80
CA PRO A 60 7.57 18.53 -4.88
C PRO A 60 9.00 19.07 -4.77
N TYR A 61 9.97 18.41 -5.41
CA TYR A 61 11.36 18.82 -5.42
C TYR A 61 11.87 18.84 -6.86
N ARG A 62 12.25 20.03 -7.30
CA ARG A 62 13.26 20.25 -8.35
C ARG A 62 14.46 20.88 -7.68
#